data_AF-A0A351UI07-F1
#
_entry.id   AF-A0A351UI07-F1
#
_cell.length_a   1.000
_cell.length_b   1.000
_cell.length_c   1.000
_cell.angle_alpha   90.00
_cell.angle_beta   90.00
_cell.angle_gamma   90.00
#
_symmetry.space_group_name_H-M   'P 1'
#
loop_
_entity.id
_entity.type
_entity.pdbx_description
1 polymer ?
#
loop_
_entity_poly.entity_id
_entity_poly.type
_entity_poly.pdbx_seq_one_letter_code
_entity_poly.pdbx_strand_id
1 'polypeptide(L)' 'MKPKVKRFRTGAAMAAYAAEIFRAALLKKRGRFLAAVSGGKTPARLFRRLAALPLPWERAV' A
#
# COMPACT_ATOMS: atom_id res chain seq x y z
N MET A 1 7.76 18.19 -9.12
CA MET A 1 7.76 17.55 -7.77
C MET A 1 9.00 16.67 -7.67
N LYS A 2 9.82 16.80 -6.61
CA LYS A 2 11.01 15.94 -6.44
C LYS A 2 10.59 14.55 -5.94
N PRO A 3 11.09 13.44 -6.53
CA PRO A 3 10.75 12.10 -6.09
C PRO A 3 11.31 11.84 -4.68
N LYS A 4 10.50 11.24 -3.80
CA LYS A 4 10.97 10.70 -2.53
C LYS A 4 11.50 9.28 -2.77
N VAL A 5 12.80 9.09 -2.59
CA VAL A 5 13.46 7.79 -2.76
C VAL A 5 13.84 7.24 -1.38
N LYS A 6 13.49 5.98 -1.11
CA LYS A 6 13.86 5.27 0.12
C LYS A 6 14.36 3.88 -0.21
N ARG A 7 15.48 3.48 0.42
CA ARG A 7 16.09 2.16 0.27
C ARG A 7 15.76 1.29 1.48
N PHE A 8 15.59 0.00 1.25
CA PHE A 8 15.28 -0.98 2.28
C PHE A 8 16.23 -2.16 2.17
N ARG A 9 16.63 -2.71 3.32
CA ARG A 9 17.49 -3.92 3.36
C ARG A 9 16.75 -5.18 2.91
N THR A 10 15.42 -5.22 3.07
CA THR A 10 14.60 -6.38 2.72
C THR A 10 13.32 -5.98 2.00
N GLY A 11 12.82 -6.88 1.15
CA GLY A 11 11.52 -6.70 0.50
C GLY A 11 10.35 -6.68 1.50
N ALA A 12 10.49 -7.33 2.66
CA ALA A 12 9.50 -7.29 3.72
C ALA A 12 9.39 -5.89 4.35
N ALA A 13 10.53 -5.25 4.65
CA ALA A 13 10.55 -3.88 5.17
C ALA A 13 9.98 -2.88 4.15
N MET A 14 10.29 -3.07 2.87
CA MET A 14 9.71 -2.27 1.79
C MET A 14 8.19 -2.45 1.70
N ALA A 15 7.70 -3.69 1.76
CA ALA A 15 6.26 -3.99 1.71
C ALA A 15 5.51 -3.40 2.92
N ALA A 16 6.09 -3.47 4.12
CA ALA A 16 5.52 -2.86 5.32
C ALA A 16 5.41 -1.33 5.19
N TYR A 17 6.46 -0.68 4.70
CA TYR A 17 6.44 0.77 4.47
C TYR A 17 5.41 1.18 3.41
N ALA A 18 5.32 0.43 2.30
CA ALA A 18 4.34 0.67 1.26
C ALA A 18 2.90 0.45 1.77
N ALA A 19 2.67 -0.54 2.63
CA ALA A 19 1.37 -0.80 3.25
C ALA A 19 0.91 0.38 4.11
N GLU A 20 1.82 1.00 4.87
CA GLU A 20 1.49 2.21 5.66
C GLU A 20 1.16 3.41 4.78
N ILE A 21 1.85 3.60 3.64
CA ILE A 21 1.51 4.65 2.69
C ILE A 21 0.10 4.43 2.14
N PHE A 22 -0.21 3.21 1.74
CA PHE A 22 -1.53 2.86 1.20
C PHE A 22 -2.62 3.05 2.25
N ARG A 23 -2.42 2.53 3.47
CA ARG A 23 -3.33 2.71 4.61
C ARG A 23 -3.60 4.18 4.87
N ALA A 24 -2.55 5.00 4.96
CA ALA A 24 -2.69 6.43 5.19
C ALA A 24 -3.49 7.12 4.07
N ALA A 25 -3.25 6.75 2.81
CA ALA A 25 -3.97 7.30 1.67
C ALA A 25 -5.47 6.92 1.69
N LEU A 26 -5.77 5.65 1.95
CA LEU A 26 -7.13 5.13 2.07
C LEU A 26 -7.89 5.83 3.21
N LEU A 27 -7.29 5.92 4.40
CA LEU A 27 -7.93 6.53 5.56
C LEU A 27 -8.10 8.04 5.43
N LYS A 28 -7.18 8.74 4.73
CA LYS A 28 -7.27 10.19 4.51
C LYS A 28 -8.38 10.57 3.53
N LYS A 29 -8.65 9.74 2.52
CA LYS A 29 -9.69 10.03 1.53
C LYS A 29 -11.07 9.94 2.18
N ARG A 30 -11.97 10.88 1.89
CA ARG A 30 -13.40 10.73 2.21
C ARG A 30 -14.11 10.07 1.03
N GLY A 31 -14.94 9.06 1.29
CA GLY A 31 -15.64 8.29 0.26
C GLY A 31 -14.79 7.20 -0.40
N ARG A 32 -15.05 6.94 -1.69
CA ARG A 32 -14.38 5.90 -2.50
C ARG A 32 -12.90 6.21 -2.75
N PHE A 33 -12.08 5.17 -2.73
CA PHE A 33 -10.64 5.20 -2.94
C PHE A 33 -10.30 4.33 -4.14
N LEU A 34 -9.92 4.96 -5.25
CA LEU A 34 -9.50 4.29 -6.48
C LEU A 34 -7.99 4.11 -6.48
N ALA A 35 -7.51 2.89 -6.74
CA ALA A 35 -6.08 2.62 -6.86
C ALA A 35 -5.77 1.62 -7.99
N ALA A 36 -5.00 2.07 -8.97
CA ALA A 36 -4.36 1.16 -9.93
C ALA A 36 -3.20 0.43 -9.24
N VAL A 37 -3.19 -0.90 -9.36
CA VAL A 37 -2.19 -1.77 -8.72
C VAL A 37 -1.34 -2.49 -9.76
N SER A 38 -0.08 -2.74 -9.43
CA SER A 38 0.83 -3.51 -10.27
C SER A 38 0.85 -4.99 -9.89
N GLY A 39 1.16 -5.85 -10.86
CA GLY A 39 1.38 -7.28 -10.65
C GLY A 39 2.83 -7.64 -10.32
N GLY A 40 3.05 -8.91 -9.98
CA GLY A 40 4.39 -9.51 -9.83
C GLY A 40 4.79 -9.86 -8.38
N LYS A 41 5.97 -10.48 -8.25
CA LYS A 41 6.48 -11.02 -6.97
C LYS A 41 6.72 -9.94 -5.91
N THR A 42 7.10 -8.74 -6.34
CA THR A 42 7.37 -7.61 -5.44
C THR A 42 6.07 -7.04 -4.84
N PRO A 43 5.06 -6.64 -5.64
CA PRO A 43 3.75 -6.21 -5.11
C PRO A 43 3.00 -7.28 -4.32
N ALA A 44 3.19 -8.58 -4.62
CA ALA A 44 2.54 -9.66 -3.87
C ALA A 44 2.78 -9.59 -2.35
N ARG A 45 3.98 -9.17 -1.92
CA ARG A 45 4.30 -9.00 -0.48
C ARG A 45 3.51 -7.84 0.15
N LEU A 46 3.30 -6.76 -0.60
CA LEU A 46 2.47 -5.64 -0.18
C LEU A 46 1.01 -6.10 -0.01
N PHE A 47 0.44 -6.79 -0.99
CA PHE A 47 -0.96 -7.23 -0.91
C PHE A 47 -1.21 -8.22 0.22
N ARG A 48 -0.29 -9.17 0.47
CA ARG A 48 -0.36 -10.02 1.66
C ARG A 48 -0.38 -9.23 2.96
N ARG A 49 0.43 -8.17 3.05
CA ARG A 49 0.48 -7.31 4.23
C ARG A 49 -0.82 -6.51 4.40
N LEU A 50 -1.32 -5.95 3.31
CA LEU A 50 -2.58 -5.20 3.29
C LEU A 50 -3.77 -6.10 3.68
N ALA A 51 -3.87 -7.29 3.12
CA ALA A 51 -4.94 -8.25 3.41
C ALA A 51 -5.02 -8.64 4.90
N ALA A 52 -3.91 -8.54 5.65
CA ALA A 52 -3.87 -8.81 7.08
C ALA A 52 -4.24 -7.61 7.97
N LEU A 53 -4.49 -6.42 7.39
CA LEU A 53 -4.86 -5.22 8.13
C LEU A 53 -6.38 -5.02 8.14
N PRO A 54 -6.97 -4.58 9.27
CA PRO A 54 -8.36 -4.16 9.32
C PRO A 54 -8.50 -2.81 8.61
N LEU A 55 -8.78 -2.84 7.30
CA LEU A 55 -8.97 -1.66 6.47
C LEU A 55 -10.41 -1.61 5.93
N PRO A 56 -10.95 -0.40 5.67
CA PRO A 56 -12.30 -0.24 5.14
C PRO A 56 -12.33 -0.57 3.63
N TRP A 57 -12.27 -1.86 3.30
CA TRP A 57 -12.19 -2.37 1.94
C TRP A 57 -13.41 -2.05 1.09
N GLU A 58 -14.57 -1.85 1.72
CA GLU A 58 -15.82 -1.43 1.07
C GLU A 58 -15.70 -0.06 0.39
N ARG A 59 -14.66 0.71 0.73
CA ARG A 59 -14.36 1.99 0.11
C ARG A 59 -13.36 1.89 -1.04
N ALA A 60 -12.63 0.78 -1.17
CA ALA A 60 -11.64 0.61 -2.23
C ALA A 60 -12.32 0.13 -3.52
N VAL A 61 -11.94 0.73 -4.66
CA VAL A 61 -12.49 0.44 -5.99
C VAL A 61 -11.36 0.29 -7.00
#